data_AF-A0A2J0MXY6-F1
#
_entry.id   AF-A0A2J0MXY6-F1
#
_cell.length_a   1.000
_cell.length_b   1.000
_cell.length_c   1.000
_cell.angle_alpha   90.00
_cell.angle_beta   90.00
_cell.angle_gamma   90.00
#
_symmetry.space_group_name_H-M   'P 1'
#
loop_
_entity.id
_entity.type
_entity.pdbx_description
1 polymer ?
#
loop_
_entity_poly.entity_id
_entity_poly.type
_entity_poly.pdbx_seq_one_letter_code
_entity_poly.pdbx_strand_id
1 'polypeptide(L)'
;MIKPIMDDTLLTISQAAEFLNVSIDTLRRWDKNGKLAAIKKDGKTHRYYREKDLEIFSSDLMRFASEWIQNGTEFPGTFYCPTSSIFQARLTKMEHALMQKSGFEKLYSLIVLVAGEIGYNSFAHNLGQWPDTSGIFFGYDLEK
;
A
#
# COMPACT_ATOMS: atom_id res chain seq x y z
N MET A 1 30.57 4.53 11.78
CA MET A 1 29.62 5.57 12.22
C MET A 1 28.28 4.88 12.47
N ILE A 2 27.91 4.69 13.73
CA ILE A 2 26.68 3.99 14.13
C ILE A 2 25.54 4.99 13.98
N LYS A 3 24.57 4.74 13.07
CA LYS A 3 23.33 5.54 12.98
C LYS A 3 22.60 5.42 14.33
N PRO A 4 22.20 6.53 14.97
CA PRO A 4 21.41 6.45 16.19
C PRO A 4 20.07 5.79 15.89
N ILE A 5 19.56 5.01 16.85
CA ILE A 5 18.22 4.42 16.82
C ILE A 5 17.22 5.57 16.62
N MET A 6 16.59 5.63 15.44
CA MET A 6 15.72 6.74 15.02
C MET A 6 14.49 6.85 15.92
N ASP A 7 14.13 8.11 16.15
CA ASP A 7 13.19 8.66 17.10
C ASP A 7 11.75 8.11 16.93
N ASP A 8 10.95 8.15 18.01
CA ASP A 8 9.58 7.62 18.08
C ASP A 8 8.59 8.60 17.40
N THR A 9 8.86 8.94 16.13
CA THR A 9 8.12 9.95 15.37
C THR A 9 6.64 9.59 15.26
N LEU A 10 5.77 10.46 15.76
CA LEU A 10 4.33 10.30 15.67
C LEU A 10 3.76 11.14 14.53
N LEU A 11 3.17 10.48 13.56
CA LEU A 11 2.44 11.09 12.45
C LEU A 11 0.97 11.27 12.82
N THR A 12 0.39 12.41 12.44
CA THR A 12 -1.06 12.61 12.48
C THR A 12 -1.77 11.68 11.50
N ILE A 13 -3.07 11.45 11.65
CA ILE A 13 -3.84 10.66 10.67
C ILE A 13 -3.72 11.17 9.23
N SER A 14 -3.59 12.47 9.00
CA SER A 14 -3.41 13.02 7.65
C SER A 14 -2.04 12.65 7.08
N GLN A 15 -0.97 12.81 7.87
CA GLN A 15 0.39 12.44 7.46
C GLN A 15 0.52 10.92 7.26
N ALA A 16 -0.08 10.12 8.14
CA ALA A 16 -0.11 8.67 7.99
C ALA A 16 -0.91 8.23 6.76
N ALA A 17 -1.99 8.95 6.43
CA ALA A 17 -2.79 8.67 5.24
C ALA A 17 -2.00 8.96 3.97
N GLU A 18 -1.26 10.07 3.95
CA GLU A 18 -0.34 10.42 2.87
C GLU A 18 0.80 9.41 2.75
N PHE A 19 1.44 9.03 3.87
CA PHE A 19 2.51 8.04 3.92
C PHE A 19 2.09 6.71 3.30
N LEU A 20 0.92 6.21 3.68
CA LEU A 20 0.37 4.94 3.17
C LEU A 20 -0.38 5.10 1.85
N ASN A 21 -0.46 6.32 1.29
CA ASN A 21 -1.21 6.67 0.10
C ASN A 21 -2.70 6.22 0.15
N VAL A 22 -3.34 6.38 1.30
CA VAL A 22 -4.74 5.99 1.58
C VAL A 22 -5.60 7.21 1.91
N SER A 23 -6.93 7.06 1.89
CA SER A 23 -7.81 8.09 2.44
C SER A 23 -7.78 8.08 3.98
N ILE A 24 -8.00 9.25 4.60
CA ILE A 24 -8.16 9.36 6.07
C ILE A 24 -9.24 8.41 6.59
N ASP A 25 -10.34 8.23 5.84
CA ASP A 25 -11.42 7.31 6.23
C ASP A 25 -11.00 5.83 6.20
N THR A 26 -10.04 5.47 5.34
CA THR A 26 -9.44 4.13 5.34
C THR A 26 -8.67 3.89 6.64
N LEU A 27 -7.85 4.85 7.08
CA LEU A 27 -7.15 4.77 8.37
C LEU A 27 -8.12 4.72 9.56
N ARG A 28 -9.23 5.48 9.52
CA ARG A 28 -10.27 5.39 10.56
C ARG A 28 -10.90 4.01 10.63
N ARG A 29 -11.14 3.37 9.48
CA ARG A 29 -11.67 2.00 9.40
C ARG A 29 -10.68 0.98 9.96
N TRP A 30 -9.39 1.12 9.61
CA TRP A 30 -8.32 0.25 10.11
C TRP A 30 -8.08 0.41 11.62
N ASP A 31 -8.20 1.61 12.18
CA ASP A 31 -8.19 1.83 13.63
C ASP A 31 -9.39 1.14 14.29
N LYS A 32 -10.59 1.30 13.72
CA LYS A 32 -11.82 0.73 14.28
C LYS A 32 -11.83 -0.81 14.27
N ASN A 33 -11.28 -1.45 13.24
CA ASN A 33 -11.28 -2.91 13.11
C ASN A 33 -9.99 -3.57 13.65
N GLY A 34 -9.06 -2.78 14.20
CA GLY A 34 -7.81 -3.28 14.76
C GLY A 34 -6.71 -3.62 13.75
N LYS A 35 -6.94 -3.41 12.44
CA LYS A 35 -5.94 -3.67 11.38
C LYS A 35 -4.69 -2.80 11.53
N LEU A 36 -4.88 -1.52 11.88
CA LEU A 36 -3.79 -0.59 12.21
C LEU A 36 -4.28 0.37 13.29
N ALA A 37 -4.02 0.01 14.54
CA ALA A 37 -4.50 0.73 15.71
C ALA A 37 -3.81 2.10 15.85
N ALA A 38 -4.59 3.15 16.06
CA ALA A 38 -4.05 4.47 16.33
C ALA A 38 -3.68 4.63 17.81
N ILE A 39 -2.59 5.35 18.06
CA ILE A 39 -2.24 5.85 19.40
C ILE A 39 -3.14 7.05 19.70
N LYS A 40 -3.83 6.99 20.83
CA LYS A 40 -4.71 8.04 21.35
C LYS A 40 -4.09 8.59 22.64
N LYS A 41 -3.78 9.88 22.69
CA LYS A 41 -3.29 10.53 23.92
C LYS A 41 -4.48 10.98 24.77
N ASP A 42 -4.50 10.55 26.04
CA ASP A 42 -5.36 10.98 27.15
C ASP A 42 -6.64 11.73 26.76
N GLY A 43 -7.69 10.98 26.42
CA GLY A 43 -9.03 11.52 26.19
C GLY A 43 -9.24 12.36 24.93
N LYS A 44 -8.21 12.56 24.09
CA LYS A 44 -8.33 13.32 22.84
C LYS A 44 -8.80 12.44 21.68
N THR A 45 -9.56 13.04 20.77
CA THR A 45 -10.09 12.41 19.54
C THR A 45 -9.05 12.24 18.43
N HIS A 46 -7.86 12.82 18.61
CA HIS A 46 -6.78 12.79 17.62
C HIS A 46 -6.09 11.42 17.58
N ARG A 47 -5.85 10.95 16.35
CA ARG A 47 -5.19 9.68 16.05
C ARG A 47 -3.77 9.95 15.60
N TYR A 48 -2.84 9.22 16.19
CA TYR A 48 -1.43 9.25 15.85
C TYR A 48 -0.94 7.85 15.50
N TYR A 49 0.06 7.78 14.64
CA TYR A 49 0.68 6.55 14.21
C TYR A 49 2.19 6.71 14.34
N ARG A 50 2.88 5.70 14.89
CA ARG A 50 4.35 5.70 14.86
C ARG A 50 4.76 5.47 13.42
N GLU A 51 5.68 6.28 12.92
CA GLU A 51 6.23 6.13 11.57
C GLU A 51 6.73 4.71 11.33
N LYS A 52 7.48 4.15 12.29
CA LYS A 52 7.94 2.75 12.25
C LYS A 52 6.81 1.72 12.16
N ASP A 53 5.67 1.94 12.81
CA ASP A 53 4.53 1.02 12.71
C ASP A 53 3.91 1.09 11.31
N LEU A 54 3.90 2.28 10.69
CA LEU A 54 3.46 2.44 9.32
C LEU A 54 4.41 1.78 8.33
N GLU A 55 5.73 1.91 8.53
CA GLU A 55 6.75 1.22 7.74
C GLU A 55 6.61 -0.31 7.84
N ILE A 56 6.47 -0.85 9.05
CA ILE A 56 6.25 -2.28 9.26
C ILE A 56 4.94 -2.71 8.60
N PHE A 57 3.88 -1.94 8.78
CA PHE A 57 2.58 -2.22 8.19
C PHE A 57 2.63 -2.21 6.66
N SER A 58 3.31 -1.24 6.04
CA SER A 58 3.49 -1.17 4.58
C SER A 58 4.40 -2.29 4.05
N SER A 59 5.36 -2.74 4.86
CA SER A 59 6.32 -3.78 4.48
C SER A 59 5.65 -5.15 4.23
N ASP A 60 4.43 -5.36 4.73
CA ASP A 60 3.78 -6.67 4.76
C ASP A 60 2.75 -6.87 3.63
N LEU A 61 3.07 -6.35 2.44
CA LEU A 61 2.25 -6.48 1.23
C LEU A 61 1.84 -7.92 0.95
N MET A 62 2.76 -8.88 1.16
CA MET A 62 2.52 -10.30 0.94
C MET A 62 1.50 -10.88 1.93
N ARG A 63 1.54 -10.46 3.20
CA ARG A 63 0.51 -10.87 4.18
C ARG A 63 -0.85 -10.32 3.77
N PHE A 64 -0.94 -9.05 3.37
CA PHE A 64 -2.22 -8.49 2.93
C PHE A 64 -2.79 -9.21 1.70
N ALA A 65 -1.96 -9.49 0.69
CA ALA A 65 -2.38 -10.27 -0.47
C ALA A 65 -2.85 -11.67 -0.05
N SER A 66 -2.15 -12.33 0.87
CA SER A 66 -2.51 -13.67 1.38
C SER A 66 -3.82 -13.66 2.17
N GLU A 67 -4.02 -12.69 3.06
CA GLU A 67 -5.27 -12.53 3.84
C GLU A 67 -6.48 -12.30 2.94
N TRP A 68 -6.31 -11.55 1.84
CA TRP A 68 -7.37 -11.32 0.86
C TRP A 68 -7.80 -12.62 0.19
N ILE A 69 -6.83 -13.38 -0.33
CA ILE A 69 -7.06 -14.65 -1.01
C ILE A 69 -7.76 -15.65 -0.08
N GLN A 70 -7.33 -15.70 1.19
CA GLN A 70 -7.84 -16.70 2.15
C GLN A 70 -9.22 -16.35 2.72
N ASN A 71 -9.47 -15.08 3.03
CA ASN A 71 -10.63 -14.69 3.83
C ASN A 71 -11.74 -14.02 3.01
N GLY A 72 -11.52 -13.72 1.72
CA GLY A 72 -12.50 -13.02 0.88
C GLY A 72 -12.94 -11.66 1.44
N THR A 73 -12.12 -11.07 2.31
CA THR A 73 -12.46 -9.86 3.06
C THR A 73 -12.36 -8.62 2.18
N GLU A 74 -13.15 -7.60 2.50
CA GLU A 74 -13.09 -6.30 1.82
C GLU A 74 -11.67 -5.71 1.99
N PHE A 75 -10.94 -5.71 0.88
CA PHE A 75 -9.55 -5.34 0.86
C PHE A 75 -9.41 -3.81 0.99
N PRO A 76 -8.36 -3.28 1.64
CA PRO A 76 -8.19 -1.84 1.66
C PRO A 76 -8.11 -1.26 0.25
N GLY A 77 -9.04 -0.34 -0.05
CA GLY A 77 -9.22 0.23 -1.38
C GLY A 77 -7.94 0.76 -2.02
N THR A 78 -6.91 1.06 -1.23
CA THR A 78 -5.56 1.48 -1.63
C THR A 78 -4.81 0.51 -2.52
N PHE A 79 -4.90 -0.81 -2.31
CA PHE A 79 -4.19 -1.79 -3.17
C PHE A 79 -5.12 -2.55 -4.10
N TYR A 80 -6.44 -2.44 -3.90
CA TYR A 80 -7.42 -3.05 -4.80
C TYR A 80 -7.64 -2.20 -6.06
N CYS A 81 -7.46 -2.80 -7.22
CA CYS A 81 -7.70 -2.21 -8.53
C CYS A 81 -8.90 -2.91 -9.19
N PRO A 82 -10.12 -2.37 -9.08
CA PRO A 82 -11.31 -3.00 -9.65
C PRO A 82 -11.34 -2.92 -11.19
N THR A 83 -10.57 -2.02 -11.79
CA THR A 83 -10.48 -1.87 -13.25
C THR A 83 -9.04 -1.68 -13.70
N SER A 84 -8.77 -2.01 -14.96
CA SER A 84 -7.47 -1.77 -15.59
C SER A 84 -7.08 -0.30 -15.59
N SER A 85 -8.05 0.63 -15.68
CA SER A 85 -7.78 2.08 -15.61
C SER A 85 -7.27 2.51 -14.23
N ILE A 86 -7.81 1.95 -13.14
CA ILE A 86 -7.34 2.22 -11.79
C ILE A 86 -5.95 1.63 -11.59
N PHE A 87 -5.71 0.43 -12.10
CA PHE A 87 -4.38 -0.18 -12.12
C PHE A 87 -3.37 0.70 -12.87
N GLN A 88 -3.69 1.15 -14.08
CA GLN A 88 -2.81 2.00 -14.89
C GLN A 88 -2.46 3.30 -14.16
N ALA A 89 -3.44 3.97 -13.53
CA ALA A 89 -3.18 5.17 -12.76
C ALA A 89 -2.19 4.93 -11.59
N ARG A 90 -2.25 3.75 -10.95
CA ARG A 90 -1.31 3.38 -9.88
C ARG A 90 0.05 2.96 -10.41
N LEU A 91 0.09 2.26 -11.54
CA LEU A 91 1.34 1.90 -12.21
C LEU A 91 2.11 3.17 -12.62
N THR A 92 1.43 4.19 -13.15
CA THR A 92 2.04 5.49 -13.46
C THR A 92 2.54 6.20 -12.20
N LYS A 93 1.82 6.13 -11.07
CA LYS A 93 2.33 6.65 -9.79
C LYS A 93 3.60 5.92 -9.33
N MET A 94 3.65 4.60 -9.48
CA MET A 94 4.84 3.79 -9.18
C MET A 94 6.01 4.19 -10.06
N GLU A 95 5.78 4.37 -11.36
CA GLU A 95 6.78 4.82 -12.33
C GLU A 95 7.38 6.16 -11.90
N HIS A 96 6.53 7.17 -11.63
CA HIS A 96 7.01 8.47 -11.18
C HIS A 96 7.82 8.38 -9.88
N ALA A 97 7.41 7.53 -8.94
CA ALA A 97 8.16 7.34 -7.69
C ALA A 97 9.52 6.67 -7.93
N LEU A 98 9.60 5.66 -8.81
CA LEU A 98 10.84 5.01 -9.20
C LEU A 98 11.79 5.96 -9.94
N MET A 99 11.27 6.84 -10.80
CA MET A 99 12.08 7.84 -11.53
C MET A 99 12.77 8.83 -10.59
N GLN A 100 12.19 9.12 -9.42
CA GLN A 100 12.76 10.03 -8.42
C GLN A 100 13.69 9.33 -7.43
N LYS A 101 13.78 7.98 -7.48
CA LYS A 101 14.61 7.22 -6.55
C LYS A 101 16.00 6.93 -7.14
N SER A 102 17.03 7.32 -6.40
CA SER A 102 18.41 7.05 -6.79
C SER A 102 18.69 5.55 -6.87
N GLY A 103 19.46 5.13 -7.88
CA GLY A 103 19.79 3.73 -8.14
C GLY A 103 18.82 2.99 -9.06
N PHE A 104 17.67 3.58 -9.42
CA PHE A 104 16.68 3.01 -10.32
C PHE A 104 16.68 3.61 -11.73
N GLU A 105 17.60 4.52 -12.04
CA GLU A 105 17.63 5.32 -13.27
C GLU A 105 17.64 4.47 -14.55
N LYS A 106 18.24 3.28 -14.48
CA LYS A 106 18.32 2.33 -15.60
C LYS A 106 17.27 1.21 -15.55
N LEU A 107 16.52 1.10 -14.45
CA LEU A 107 15.65 -0.05 -14.17
C LEU A 107 14.16 0.31 -14.11
N TYR A 108 13.80 1.56 -13.81
CA TYR A 108 12.40 1.94 -13.59
C TYR A 108 11.50 1.53 -14.77
N SER A 109 11.94 1.75 -16.02
CA SER A 109 11.17 1.42 -17.22
C SER A 109 10.95 -0.10 -17.37
N LEU A 110 11.96 -0.91 -17.06
CA LEU A 110 11.85 -2.37 -17.09
C LEU A 110 10.91 -2.89 -15.99
N ILE A 111 11.02 -2.36 -14.77
CA ILE A 111 10.15 -2.73 -13.64
C ILE A 111 8.69 -2.42 -13.97
N VAL A 112 8.43 -1.21 -14.49
CA VAL A 112 7.09 -0.76 -14.89
C VAL A 112 6.53 -1.63 -16.01
N LEU A 113 7.34 -1.97 -17.01
CA LEU A 113 6.94 -2.86 -18.10
C LEU A 113 6.55 -4.25 -17.58
N VAL A 114 7.40 -4.89 -16.78
CA VAL A 114 7.11 -6.23 -16.23
C VAL A 114 5.88 -6.23 -15.35
N ALA A 115 5.75 -5.26 -14.43
CA ALA A 115 4.58 -5.15 -13.56
C ALA A 115 3.30 -4.87 -14.36
N GLY A 116 3.40 -4.03 -15.40
CA GLY A 116 2.33 -3.74 -16.34
C GLY A 116 1.84 -5.00 -17.04
N GLU A 117 2.73 -5.75 -17.70
CA GLU A 117 2.38 -6.97 -18.43
C GLU A 117 1.68 -8.01 -17.53
N ILE A 118 2.18 -8.23 -16.32
CA ILE A 118 1.57 -9.15 -15.34
C ILE A 118 0.17 -8.65 -14.94
N GLY A 119 0.05 -7.36 -14.61
CA GLY A 119 -1.21 -6.77 -14.16
C GLY A 119 -2.27 -6.76 -15.27
N TYR A 120 -1.91 -6.38 -16.49
CA TYR A 120 -2.82 -6.33 -17.62
C TYR A 120 -3.34 -7.70 -18.02
N ASN A 121 -2.50 -8.73 -18.00
CA ASN A 121 -2.91 -10.11 -18.25
C ASN A 121 -3.98 -10.59 -17.27
N SER A 122 -3.94 -10.12 -16.03
CA SER A 122 -4.96 -10.45 -15.02
C SER A 122 -6.35 -9.92 -15.38
N PHE A 123 -6.45 -8.78 -16.08
CA PHE A 123 -7.71 -8.22 -16.56
C PHE A 123 -8.15 -8.80 -17.91
N ALA A 124 -7.22 -9.01 -18.84
CA ALA A 124 -7.53 -9.40 -20.22
C ALA A 124 -7.99 -10.85 -20.32
N HIS A 125 -7.41 -11.74 -19.51
CA HIS A 125 -7.59 -13.17 -19.71
C HIS A 125 -8.19 -13.91 -18.52
N ASN A 126 -8.28 -13.29 -17.32
CA ASN A 126 -8.75 -13.88 -16.06
C ASN A 126 -8.45 -15.40 -15.94
N LEU A 127 -7.26 -15.82 -16.38
CA LEU A 127 -6.96 -17.24 -16.62
C LEU A 127 -6.94 -18.06 -15.33
N GLY A 128 -6.81 -17.37 -14.19
CA GLY A 128 -6.73 -17.95 -12.87
C GLY A 128 -8.07 -18.17 -12.16
N GLN A 129 -9.21 -17.79 -12.76
CA GLN A 129 -10.52 -17.82 -12.07
C GLN A 129 -10.44 -17.24 -10.65
N TRP A 130 -9.99 -15.98 -10.55
CA TRP A 130 -9.91 -15.30 -9.27
C TRP A 130 -11.30 -15.29 -8.60
N PRO A 131 -11.37 -15.37 -7.26
CA PRO A 131 -12.62 -15.49 -6.51
C PRO A 131 -13.60 -14.38 -6.89
N ASP A 132 -14.90 -14.58 -6.63
CA ASP A 132 -16.11 -13.86 -7.09
C ASP A 132 -16.09 -12.31 -7.24
N THR A 133 -15.01 -11.63 -6.86
CA THR A 133 -14.74 -10.20 -7.00
C THR A 133 -13.76 -9.91 -8.14
N SER A 134 -14.20 -9.17 -9.17
CA SER A 134 -13.36 -8.73 -10.30
C SER A 134 -12.25 -7.77 -9.86
N GLY A 135 -11.04 -7.89 -10.42
CA GLY A 135 -9.94 -6.93 -10.20
C GLY A 135 -8.66 -7.59 -9.73
N ILE A 136 -7.69 -6.77 -9.32
CA ILE A 136 -6.39 -7.25 -8.82
C ILE A 136 -5.96 -6.55 -7.53
N PHE A 137 -5.05 -7.21 -6.81
CA PHE A 137 -4.20 -6.57 -5.82
C PHE A 137 -2.95 -5.99 -6.49
N PHE A 138 -2.67 -4.72 -6.27
CA PHE A 138 -1.43 -4.06 -6.71
C PHE A 138 -0.87 -3.16 -5.60
N GLY A 139 0.33 -3.49 -5.14
CA GLY A 139 1.08 -2.72 -4.14
C GLY A 139 2.57 -2.90 -4.36
N TYR A 140 3.35 -1.90 -3.96
CA TYR A 140 4.80 -1.87 -4.06
C TYR A 140 5.39 -1.12 -2.86
N ASP A 141 6.62 -1.48 -2.49
CA ASP A 141 7.40 -0.85 -1.43
C ASP A 141 8.76 -0.50 -2.03
N LEU A 142 9.09 0.79 -2.06
CA LEU A 142 10.33 1.29 -2.64
C LEU A 142 11.45 1.44 -1.60
N GLU A 143 11.19 1.23 -0.31
CA GLU A 143 12.18 1.38 0.75
C GLU A 143 12.84 0.06 1.17
N LYS A 144 12.40 -1.06 0.59
CA LYS A 144 13.07 -2.37 0.66
C LYS A 144 14.09 -2.55 -0.45
#